data_AF-A0A7X1TUU7-F1
#
_entry.id   AF-A0A7X1TUU7-F1
#
_cell.length_a   1.000
_cell.length_b   1.000
_cell.length_c   1.000
_cell.angle_alpha   90.00
_cell.angle_beta   90.00
_cell.angle_gamma   90.00
#
_symmetry.space_group_name_H-M   'P 1'
#
loop_
_entity.id
_entity.type
_entity.pdbx_description
1 polymer ?
#
loop_
_entity_poly.entity_id
_entity_poly.type
_entity_poly.pdbx_seq_one_letter_code
_entity_poly.pdbx_strand_id
1 'polypeptide(L)'
;MCASSWRASARRYSGPRPRSTPRSYATKSTSGAKSSRRRASSASDRPTSRGPVKLPVVSQPDAGRSVDRRSILISAVTLLFAPLAVASRSRARSVGKPTATALAQIFERAAALDPLKTVIVAHNGATLAERGYRGTSLSAPTNIKSVSKAVISALVGIAIAKGLLEGTEQKIAPLLRNELPAKPDPRLARITIGHLLSMQAGLQRTSGVNYGRWVSSGNWVRTALAWPFVDDPGGQMLYSTGSTHLLSAILTRVSGRSTLQLARDWLGPLEDFSIAAWERDPQGIYIGGNQMAMSTRSLLAFGELYRNGGRTAAGKPLISPEWIELSWTIRTHSRFTGDGYGYGWFHRRVGEHAVHYAYGYGGQMLYIVPSLALSVVMTSDDKHPAGRSGYRNQLHRLLEEIVGVVDAYSAYSSGRVGQAVMRTTCSSAAPRAWSAAPIYRAFPIP
;
A
#
# COMPACT_ATOMS: atom_id res chain seq x y z
N MET A 1 32.93 20.99 -59.17
CA MET A 1 34.36 20.59 -59.19
C MET A 1 34.45 19.17 -58.64
N CYS A 2 35.15 18.25 -59.31
CA CYS A 2 35.52 16.87 -58.91
C CYS A 2 34.38 15.96 -58.35
N ALA A 3 34.03 14.80 -58.90
CA ALA A 3 34.84 13.65 -59.37
C ALA A 3 35.72 13.06 -58.25
N SER A 4 35.87 11.74 -58.08
CA SER A 4 35.59 10.64 -59.00
C SER A 4 35.10 9.35 -58.31
N SER A 5 34.62 8.42 -59.15
CA SER A 5 34.24 7.03 -58.87
C SER A 5 35.41 6.11 -58.45
N TRP A 6 35.11 4.90 -57.95
CA TRP A 6 35.46 3.63 -58.64
C TRP A 6 34.77 2.38 -58.03
N ARG A 7 35.12 1.18 -58.51
CA ARG A 7 34.30 -0.05 -58.48
C ARG A 7 34.66 -1.06 -57.37
N ALA A 8 33.73 -1.99 -57.12
CA ALA A 8 33.89 -3.15 -56.25
C ALA A 8 34.82 -4.24 -56.82
N SER A 9 35.27 -5.16 -55.95
CA SER A 9 35.80 -6.49 -56.31
C SER A 9 35.67 -7.46 -55.14
N ALA A 10 35.37 -8.73 -55.42
CA ALA A 10 35.24 -9.78 -54.41
C ALA A 10 36.07 -11.01 -54.80
N ARG A 11 36.77 -11.64 -53.83
CA ARG A 11 37.34 -12.99 -53.93
C ARG A 11 37.22 -13.72 -52.59
N ARG A 12 37.12 -15.05 -52.66
CA ARG A 12 37.07 -15.99 -51.52
C ARG A 12 38.49 -16.52 -51.25
N TYR A 13 38.80 -17.03 -50.06
CA TYR A 13 39.46 -18.35 -49.91
C TYR A 13 39.30 -18.97 -48.51
N SER A 14 39.52 -20.29 -48.48
CA SER A 14 39.04 -21.31 -47.55
C SER A 14 39.83 -21.57 -46.25
N GLY A 15 39.11 -21.97 -45.18
CA GLY A 15 39.51 -23.00 -44.18
C GLY A 15 40.58 -22.67 -43.12
N PRO A 16 40.84 -23.54 -42.11
CA PRO A 16 40.28 -24.90 -41.89
C PRO A 16 39.60 -25.14 -40.51
N ARG A 17 39.29 -26.41 -40.18
CA ARG A 17 38.78 -27.00 -38.91
C ARG A 17 39.73 -28.16 -38.47
N PRO A 18 39.59 -28.88 -37.32
CA PRO A 18 38.53 -28.92 -36.26
C PRO A 18 39.13 -28.57 -34.85
N ARG A 19 38.96 -29.19 -33.65
CA ARG A 19 38.25 -30.33 -32.97
C ARG A 19 38.38 -30.04 -31.42
N SER A 20 37.73 -30.62 -30.38
CA SER A 20 36.79 -31.75 -30.12
C SER A 20 35.93 -31.49 -28.84
N THR A 21 35.06 -32.43 -28.47
CA THR A 21 34.34 -32.63 -27.17
C THR A 21 35.26 -33.28 -26.07
N PRO A 22 34.93 -33.38 -24.73
CA PRO A 22 33.75 -34.12 -24.22
C PRO A 22 33.15 -33.93 -22.78
N ARG A 23 31.97 -34.57 -22.63
CA ARG A 23 31.41 -35.31 -21.47
C ARG A 23 30.69 -34.60 -20.30
N SER A 24 29.68 -35.35 -19.82
CA SER A 24 28.87 -35.19 -18.61
C SER A 24 29.22 -36.31 -17.62
N TYR A 25 28.97 -36.10 -16.32
CA TYR A 25 28.91 -37.17 -15.31
C TYR A 25 27.79 -36.91 -14.29
N ALA A 26 27.21 -38.00 -13.78
CA ALA A 26 26.09 -37.97 -12.85
C ALA A 26 26.56 -38.06 -11.38
N THR A 27 25.80 -37.43 -10.47
CA THR A 27 25.96 -37.57 -9.02
C THR A 27 25.35 -38.88 -8.54
N LYS A 28 26.17 -39.81 -8.04
CA LYS A 28 25.70 -40.99 -7.28
C LYS A 28 25.27 -40.59 -5.86
N SER A 29 24.31 -41.33 -5.30
CA SER A 29 24.07 -41.38 -3.87
C SER A 29 25.06 -42.34 -3.19
N THR A 30 25.38 -42.06 -1.93
CA THR A 30 25.85 -43.05 -0.95
C THR A 30 25.27 -42.72 0.42
N SER A 31 24.93 -43.75 1.18
CA SER A 31 24.52 -43.65 2.58
C SER A 31 25.72 -43.87 3.51
N GLY A 32 25.65 -43.33 4.72
CA GLY A 32 26.68 -43.54 5.75
C GLY A 32 26.16 -43.07 7.11
N ALA A 33 25.93 -44.02 8.02
CA ALA A 33 25.42 -43.76 9.36
C ALA A 33 26.32 -44.41 10.43
N LYS A 34 26.30 -43.84 11.65
CA LYS A 34 26.90 -44.23 12.95
C LYS A 34 27.79 -43.11 13.53
N SER A 35 28.00 -42.96 14.85
CA SER A 35 27.11 -43.06 16.04
C SER A 35 27.91 -42.89 17.34
N SER A 36 27.61 -41.88 18.16
CA SER A 36 27.84 -41.83 19.63
C SER A 36 27.28 -40.51 20.16
N ARG A 37 26.37 -40.43 21.14
CA ARG A 37 26.38 -40.85 22.55
C ARG A 37 27.44 -40.15 23.43
N ARG A 38 27.00 -39.14 24.19
CA ARG A 38 27.21 -39.05 25.66
C ARG A 38 26.08 -38.22 26.32
N ARG A 39 25.86 -38.42 27.62
CA ARG A 39 24.86 -37.77 28.49
C ARG A 39 25.57 -37.01 29.62
N ALA A 40 25.04 -35.84 30.00
CA ALA A 40 25.05 -35.20 31.33
C ALA A 40 24.14 -33.94 31.20
N SER A 41 23.15 -33.60 32.03
CA SER A 41 23.10 -33.35 33.50
C SER A 41 24.01 -32.20 33.96
N SER A 42 23.60 -31.25 34.81
CA SER A 42 22.29 -30.92 35.43
C SER A 42 22.43 -29.57 36.19
N ALA A 43 21.44 -29.17 36.99
CA ALA A 43 21.34 -27.91 37.77
C ALA A 43 21.16 -26.64 36.89
N SER A 44 20.27 -25.68 37.15
CA SER A 44 19.58 -25.16 38.36
C SER A 44 20.39 -24.15 39.17
N ASP A 45 19.99 -22.88 39.08
CA ASP A 45 19.91 -22.03 40.28
C ASP A 45 18.83 -20.94 40.12
N ARG A 46 18.41 -20.34 41.24
CA ARG A 46 17.33 -19.32 41.30
C ARG A 46 17.74 -18.11 42.19
N PRO A 47 16.93 -17.04 42.31
CA PRO A 47 17.48 -15.68 42.40
C PRO A 47 17.85 -15.23 43.82
N THR A 48 18.73 -14.22 43.89
CA THR A 48 18.99 -13.41 45.08
C THR A 48 18.20 -12.10 45.04
N SER A 49 17.64 -11.68 46.18
CA SER A 49 16.74 -10.53 46.30
C SER A 49 17.21 -9.53 47.36
N ARG A 50 17.48 -8.28 46.93
CA ARG A 50 17.61 -7.04 47.72
C ARG A 50 17.30 -5.87 46.77
N GLY A 51 16.67 -4.76 47.12
CA GLY A 51 15.98 -4.32 48.34
C GLY A 51 15.24 -3.00 48.02
N PRO A 52 14.30 -2.51 48.85
CA PRO A 52 13.42 -1.39 48.45
C PRO A 52 14.13 -0.03 48.46
N VAL A 53 13.97 0.75 47.37
CA VAL A 53 14.34 2.17 47.32
C VAL A 53 13.16 3.00 47.82
N LYS A 54 13.43 3.92 48.77
CA LYS A 54 12.40 4.80 49.35
C LYS A 54 12.04 5.94 48.38
N LEU A 55 10.74 6.23 48.26
CA LEU A 55 10.25 7.50 47.72
C LEU A 55 10.13 8.53 48.86
N PRO A 56 10.53 9.80 48.65
CA PRO A 56 10.11 10.90 49.52
C PRO A 56 8.66 11.32 49.20
N VAL A 57 7.94 11.73 50.24
CA VAL A 57 6.63 12.40 50.22
C VAL A 57 6.81 13.75 50.94
N VAL A 58 5.78 14.61 50.94
CA VAL A 58 5.73 15.98 51.53
C VAL A 58 6.30 17.04 50.57
N SER A 59 5.65 18.19 50.29
CA SER A 59 4.39 18.78 50.81
C SER A 59 3.60 19.54 49.72
N GLN A 60 2.28 19.65 49.92
CA GLN A 60 1.51 20.83 49.53
C GLN A 60 1.36 21.76 50.74
N PRO A 61 1.34 23.10 50.58
CA PRO A 61 0.72 24.04 51.51
C PRO A 61 -0.78 24.20 51.22
N ASP A 62 -1.56 24.57 52.23
CA ASP A 62 -3.02 24.59 52.19
C ASP A 62 -3.64 26.00 52.28
N ALA A 63 -4.88 26.11 51.79
CA ALA A 63 -5.97 27.06 52.10
C ALA A 63 -5.74 28.58 52.38
N GLY A 64 -6.56 29.40 51.70
CA GLY A 64 -7.00 30.74 52.13
C GLY A 64 -6.27 31.92 51.47
N ARG A 65 -6.87 33.10 51.25
CA ARG A 65 -8.25 33.62 51.45
C ARG A 65 -8.53 34.64 50.30
N SER A 66 -9.69 35.26 50.05
CA SER A 66 -10.94 35.47 50.81
C SER A 66 -12.16 35.51 49.86
N VAL A 67 -13.37 35.76 50.37
CA VAL A 67 -14.55 36.22 49.61
C VAL A 67 -14.64 37.75 49.74
N ASP A 68 -15.10 38.45 48.69
CA ASP A 68 -15.76 39.76 48.83
C ASP A 68 -17.08 39.77 48.02
N ARG A 69 -18.06 40.57 48.46
CA ARG A 69 -19.43 40.63 47.94
C ARG A 69 -19.78 42.04 47.49
N ARG A 70 -20.01 42.24 46.19
CA ARG A 70 -20.86 43.35 45.70
C ARG A 70 -21.84 42.87 44.63
N SER A 71 -23.12 42.92 44.98
CA SER A 71 -24.23 42.57 44.10
C SER A 71 -24.55 43.72 43.16
N ILE A 72 -24.70 43.44 41.86
CA ILE A 72 -25.49 44.25 40.93
C ILE A 72 -26.36 43.27 40.12
N LEU A 73 -27.68 43.39 40.23
CA LEU A 73 -28.61 42.71 39.34
C LEU A 73 -28.77 43.55 38.07
N ILE A 74 -28.62 42.95 36.90
CA ILE A 74 -29.29 43.39 35.67
C ILE A 74 -29.92 42.16 35.03
N SER A 75 -31.25 42.13 34.99
CA SER A 75 -32.01 41.06 34.33
C SER A 75 -31.96 41.23 32.81
N ALA A 76 -31.38 40.26 32.11
CA ALA A 76 -31.45 40.15 30.65
C ALA A 76 -32.26 38.91 30.26
N VAL A 77 -33.33 39.09 29.48
CA VAL A 77 -34.21 38.00 29.06
C VAL A 77 -33.61 37.27 27.87
N THR A 78 -32.93 36.14 28.13
CA THR A 78 -32.41 35.28 27.07
C THR A 78 -33.53 34.40 26.50
N LEU A 79 -34.03 34.75 25.32
CA LEU A 79 -34.94 33.92 24.52
C LEU A 79 -34.32 32.54 24.23
N LEU A 80 -35.06 31.47 24.53
CA LEU A 80 -34.66 30.10 24.17
C LEU A 80 -34.82 29.87 22.65
N PHE A 81 -33.81 30.28 21.88
CA PHE A 81 -33.54 29.65 20.58
C PHE A 81 -32.70 28.39 20.78
N ALA A 82 -33.36 27.33 21.27
CA ALA A 82 -32.82 25.99 21.15
C ALA A 82 -32.77 25.62 19.65
N PRO A 83 -31.59 25.38 19.05
CA PRO A 83 -31.57 24.89 17.69
C PRO A 83 -32.19 23.50 17.67
N LEU A 84 -33.27 23.31 16.91
CA LEU A 84 -33.67 21.96 16.53
C LEU A 84 -32.56 21.40 15.65
N ALA A 85 -31.63 20.68 16.29
CA ALA A 85 -30.73 19.79 15.63
C ALA A 85 -31.59 18.70 14.97
N VAL A 86 -31.99 18.96 13.71
CA VAL A 86 -32.61 17.96 12.85
C VAL A 86 -31.57 16.87 12.65
N ALA A 87 -31.61 15.90 13.56
CA ALA A 87 -30.79 14.71 13.51
C ALA A 87 -31.24 13.91 12.28
N SER A 88 -30.64 14.25 11.15
CA SER A 88 -30.67 13.46 9.93
C SER A 88 -30.00 12.14 10.23
N ARG A 89 -30.75 11.24 10.88
CA ARG A 89 -30.48 9.82 10.93
C ARG A 89 -30.49 9.39 9.48
N SER A 90 -29.31 9.34 8.88
CA SER A 90 -29.06 8.66 7.62
C SER A 90 -29.50 7.22 7.80
N ARG A 91 -30.76 6.96 7.46
CA ARG A 91 -31.40 5.67 7.64
C ARG A 91 -30.66 4.75 6.69
N ALA A 92 -29.72 3.97 7.23
CA ALA A 92 -28.87 3.06 6.47
C ALA A 92 -29.80 2.16 5.65
N ARG A 93 -29.97 2.50 4.37
CA ARG A 93 -30.94 1.84 3.50
C ARG A 93 -30.47 0.41 3.38
N SER A 94 -31.31 -0.51 3.84
CA SER A 94 -30.99 -1.93 3.79
C SER A 94 -30.60 -2.30 2.35
N VAL A 95 -29.48 -3.02 2.25
CA VAL A 95 -28.97 -3.50 0.97
C VAL A 95 -30.10 -4.27 0.29
N GLY A 96 -30.44 -3.89 -0.94
CA GLY A 96 -31.53 -4.56 -1.65
C GLY A 96 -31.19 -6.03 -1.80
N LYS A 97 -32.13 -6.93 -1.46
CA LYS A 97 -31.92 -8.40 -1.59
C LYS A 97 -31.24 -8.80 -2.91
N PRO A 98 -31.62 -8.25 -4.10
CA PRO A 98 -30.95 -8.60 -5.35
C PRO A 98 -29.47 -8.21 -5.42
N THR A 99 -29.05 -7.10 -4.81
CA THR A 99 -27.64 -6.66 -4.75
C THR A 99 -26.81 -7.64 -3.93
N ALA A 100 -27.32 -8.11 -2.79
CA ALA A 100 -26.67 -9.15 -1.99
C ALA A 100 -26.59 -10.49 -2.75
N THR A 101 -27.67 -10.88 -3.45
CA THR A 101 -27.68 -12.09 -4.31
C THR A 101 -26.66 -11.99 -5.45
N ALA A 102 -26.55 -10.84 -6.13
CA ALA A 102 -25.59 -10.63 -7.20
C ALA A 102 -24.13 -10.69 -6.72
N LEU A 103 -23.81 -10.06 -5.58
CA LEU A 103 -22.49 -10.17 -4.96
C LEU A 103 -22.16 -11.61 -4.53
N ALA A 104 -23.13 -12.36 -3.99
CA ALA A 104 -22.95 -13.77 -3.66
C ALA A 104 -22.62 -14.62 -4.91
N GLN A 105 -23.33 -14.43 -6.02
CA GLN A 105 -23.04 -15.13 -7.29
C GLN A 105 -21.65 -14.79 -7.85
N ILE A 106 -21.20 -13.53 -7.72
CA ILE A 106 -19.83 -13.11 -8.07
C ILE A 106 -18.81 -13.84 -7.17
N PHE A 107 -19.08 -13.94 -5.87
CA PHE A 107 -18.18 -14.60 -4.92
C PHE A 107 -18.11 -16.13 -5.11
N GLU A 108 -19.19 -16.80 -5.52
CA GLU A 108 -19.10 -18.22 -5.91
C GLU A 108 -18.22 -18.41 -7.15
N ARG A 109 -18.37 -17.58 -8.19
CA ARG A 109 -17.47 -17.62 -9.36
C ARG A 109 -16.01 -17.33 -8.98
N ALA A 110 -15.79 -16.38 -8.08
CA ALA A 110 -14.47 -16.03 -7.58
C ALA A 110 -13.79 -17.12 -6.74
N ALA A 111 -14.52 -18.16 -6.29
CA ALA A 111 -13.92 -19.31 -5.60
C ALA A 111 -12.92 -20.08 -6.49
N ALA A 112 -13.15 -20.09 -7.82
CA ALA A 112 -12.28 -20.68 -8.84
C ALA A 112 -10.99 -19.88 -9.10
N LEU A 113 -10.78 -18.76 -8.39
CA LEU A 113 -9.49 -18.08 -8.34
C LEU A 113 -8.65 -18.69 -7.21
N ASP A 114 -7.91 -19.76 -7.51
CA ASP A 114 -7.12 -20.51 -6.51
C ASP A 114 -6.19 -19.67 -5.61
N PRO A 115 -5.56 -18.58 -6.07
CA PRO A 115 -4.76 -17.75 -5.17
C PRO A 115 -5.60 -16.83 -4.27
N LEU A 116 -6.89 -16.58 -4.56
CA LEU A 116 -7.74 -15.64 -3.81
C LEU A 116 -8.13 -16.23 -2.46
N LYS A 117 -7.56 -15.70 -1.36
CA LYS A 117 -7.80 -16.19 0.00
C LYS A 117 -9.02 -15.55 0.63
N THR A 118 -9.22 -14.24 0.43
CA THR A 118 -10.41 -13.54 0.94
C THR A 118 -10.82 -12.36 0.06
N VAL A 119 -12.09 -11.95 0.18
CA VAL A 119 -12.61 -10.68 -0.35
C VAL A 119 -13.56 -10.01 0.67
N ILE A 120 -13.51 -8.69 0.78
CA ILE A 120 -14.53 -7.87 1.45
C ILE A 120 -14.93 -6.71 0.51
N VAL A 121 -16.23 -6.46 0.41
CA VAL A 121 -16.84 -5.32 -0.29
C VAL A 121 -17.59 -4.48 0.73
N ALA A 122 -17.21 -3.21 0.88
CA ALA A 122 -17.87 -2.24 1.75
C ALA A 122 -18.36 -1.02 0.97
N HIS A 123 -19.47 -0.44 1.43
CA HIS A 123 -20.17 0.66 0.79
C HIS A 123 -20.71 1.61 1.86
N ASN A 124 -20.38 2.90 1.77
CA ASN A 124 -20.76 3.91 2.76
C ASN A 124 -20.40 3.53 4.21
N GLY A 125 -19.23 2.89 4.44
CA GLY A 125 -18.79 2.46 5.77
C GLY A 125 -19.29 1.10 6.25
N ALA A 126 -20.22 0.45 5.54
CA ALA A 126 -20.77 -0.84 5.91
C ALA A 126 -20.34 -1.96 4.96
N THR A 127 -19.93 -3.12 5.49
CA THR A 127 -19.70 -4.33 4.67
C THR A 127 -21.01 -4.76 3.99
N LEU A 128 -21.01 -4.82 2.66
CA LEU A 128 -22.09 -5.40 1.86
C LEU A 128 -22.00 -6.92 1.77
N ALA A 129 -20.78 -7.43 1.58
CA ALA A 129 -20.49 -8.84 1.42
C ALA A 129 -19.03 -9.13 1.75
N GLU A 130 -18.76 -10.28 2.37
CA GLU A 130 -17.41 -10.77 2.65
C GLU A 130 -17.35 -12.30 2.47
N ARG A 131 -16.17 -12.82 2.08
CA ARG A 131 -15.96 -14.25 1.86
C ARG A 131 -14.52 -14.64 2.16
N GLY A 132 -14.35 -15.62 3.04
CA GLY A 132 -13.12 -16.38 3.18
C GLY A 132 -13.17 -17.63 2.30
N TYR A 133 -12.11 -17.91 1.54
CA TYR A 133 -11.99 -19.10 0.70
C TYR A 133 -11.07 -20.14 1.35
N ARG A 134 -11.38 -21.42 1.12
CA ARG A 134 -10.57 -22.57 1.57
C ARG A 134 -10.19 -22.50 3.07
N GLY A 135 -11.17 -22.09 3.90
CA GLY A 135 -11.01 -21.95 5.36
C GLY A 135 -10.31 -20.67 5.85
N THR A 136 -9.90 -19.75 4.97
CA THR A 136 -9.16 -18.55 5.40
C THR A 136 -10.06 -17.55 6.13
N SER A 137 -9.71 -17.19 7.38
CA SER A 137 -10.40 -16.15 8.15
C SER A 137 -10.03 -14.74 7.66
N LEU A 138 -11.03 -13.84 7.66
CA LEU A 138 -10.88 -12.42 7.33
C LEU A 138 -10.04 -11.65 8.36
N SER A 139 -9.92 -12.19 9.58
CA SER A 139 -9.10 -11.66 10.66
C SER A 139 -7.70 -12.29 10.71
N ALA A 140 -7.42 -13.33 9.91
CA ALA A 140 -6.07 -13.90 9.83
C ALA A 140 -5.11 -12.92 9.12
N PRO A 141 -3.94 -12.62 9.70
CA PRO A 141 -2.99 -11.72 9.08
C PRO A 141 -2.28 -12.39 7.90
N THR A 142 -2.15 -11.66 6.80
CA THR A 142 -1.34 -12.07 5.63
C THR A 142 -0.39 -10.96 5.25
N ASN A 143 0.70 -11.33 4.55
CA ASN A 143 1.72 -10.38 4.13
C ASN A 143 1.21 -9.55 2.94
N ILE A 144 0.90 -8.27 3.19
CA ILE A 144 0.26 -7.38 2.22
C ILE A 144 1.25 -6.89 1.13
N LYS A 145 2.52 -7.28 1.22
CA LYS A 145 3.63 -6.87 0.35
C LYS A 145 3.61 -5.35 0.11
N SER A 146 3.58 -4.92 -1.15
CA SER A 146 3.59 -3.51 -1.55
C SER A 146 2.36 -2.68 -1.16
N VAL A 147 1.25 -3.26 -0.68
CA VAL A 147 0.12 -2.44 -0.16
C VAL A 147 0.57 -1.56 1.01
N SER A 148 1.57 -2.02 1.78
CA SER A 148 2.25 -1.25 2.83
C SER A 148 2.91 0.06 2.34
N LYS A 149 3.10 0.25 1.03
CA LYS A 149 3.56 1.54 0.45
C LYS A 149 2.52 2.65 0.63
N ALA A 150 1.24 2.33 0.57
CA ALA A 150 0.16 3.28 0.89
C ALA A 150 0.14 3.61 2.40
N VAL A 151 0.39 2.63 3.27
CA VAL A 151 0.54 2.86 4.72
C VAL A 151 1.72 3.78 5.03
N ILE A 152 2.89 3.58 4.39
CA ILE A 152 4.02 4.50 4.49
C ILE A 152 3.65 5.91 3.98
N SER A 153 2.94 6.02 2.86
CA SER A 153 2.46 7.31 2.34
C SER A 153 1.56 8.05 3.35
N ALA A 154 0.63 7.34 3.99
CA ALA A 154 -0.21 7.90 5.05
C ALA A 154 0.63 8.43 6.23
N LEU A 155 1.65 7.68 6.68
CA LEU A 155 2.53 8.12 7.77
C LEU A 155 3.38 9.34 7.37
N VAL A 156 3.81 9.47 6.10
CA VAL A 156 4.48 10.68 5.60
C VAL A 156 3.54 11.88 5.63
N GLY A 157 2.29 11.73 5.17
CA GLY A 157 1.28 12.79 5.26
C GLY A 157 1.01 13.25 6.69
N ILE A 158 0.89 12.30 7.62
CA ILE A 158 0.70 12.60 9.05
C ILE A 158 1.94 13.29 9.64
N ALA A 159 3.16 12.91 9.23
CA ALA A 159 4.39 13.56 9.67
C ALA A 159 4.50 15.00 9.14
N ILE A 160 4.09 15.28 7.90
CA ILE A 160 3.97 16.63 7.34
C ILE A 160 2.94 17.44 8.14
N ALA A 161 1.73 16.89 8.35
CA ALA A 161 0.67 17.54 9.15
C ALA A 161 1.04 17.73 10.64
N LYS A 162 2.13 17.13 11.12
CA LYS A 162 2.70 17.31 12.47
C LYS A 162 3.94 18.20 12.50
N GLY A 163 4.36 18.78 11.37
CA GLY A 163 5.57 19.60 11.27
C GLY A 163 6.89 18.82 11.42
N LEU A 164 6.86 17.48 11.36
CA LEU A 164 8.06 16.63 11.40
C LEU A 164 8.77 16.56 10.04
N LEU A 165 8.08 16.98 8.98
CA LEU A 165 8.56 17.07 7.60
C LEU A 165 8.00 18.36 6.99
N GLU A 166 8.78 19.07 6.19
CA GLU A 166 8.40 20.37 5.61
C GLU A 166 7.33 20.25 4.50
N GLY A 167 7.29 19.10 3.81
CA GLY A 167 6.37 18.86 2.70
C GLY A 167 6.95 17.87 1.69
N THR A 168 6.28 17.71 0.55
CA THR A 168 6.73 16.77 -0.50
C THR A 168 8.03 17.20 -1.16
N GLU A 169 8.31 18.50 -1.25
CA GLU A 169 9.51 19.02 -1.93
C GLU A 169 10.77 19.06 -1.06
N GLN A 170 10.65 18.75 0.23
CA GLN A 170 11.77 18.65 1.16
C GLN A 170 12.83 17.66 0.64
N LYS A 171 14.10 18.07 0.64
CA LYS A 171 15.20 17.23 0.15
C LYS A 171 15.55 16.14 1.16
N ILE A 172 15.80 14.93 0.66
CA ILE A 172 16.09 13.78 1.55
C ILE A 172 17.53 13.73 2.05
N ALA A 173 18.47 14.38 1.35
CA ALA A 173 19.90 14.30 1.65
C ALA A 173 20.28 14.91 3.03
N PRO A 174 19.73 16.08 3.47
CA PRO A 174 19.93 16.57 4.84
C PRO A 174 19.37 15.62 5.91
N LEU A 175 18.19 15.03 5.65
CA LEU A 175 17.52 14.12 6.57
C LEU A 175 18.34 12.84 6.77
N LEU A 176 18.86 12.25 5.68
CA LEU A 176 19.65 11.02 5.67
C LEU A 176 21.17 11.23 5.61
N ARG A 177 21.67 12.40 6.01
CA ARG A 177 23.09 12.80 5.82
C ARG A 177 24.13 11.78 6.31
N ASN A 178 23.84 11.04 7.37
CA ASN A 178 24.72 10.02 7.95
C ASN A 178 24.78 8.71 7.13
N GLU A 179 23.83 8.49 6.22
CA GLU A 179 23.71 7.30 5.36
C GLU A 179 24.02 7.56 3.88
N LEU A 180 24.40 8.79 3.53
CA LEU A 180 24.93 9.08 2.20
C LEU A 180 26.23 8.30 1.97
N PRO A 181 26.47 7.77 0.75
CA PRO A 181 27.75 7.16 0.41
C PRO A 181 28.88 8.20 0.42
N ALA A 182 30.11 7.77 0.73
CA ALA A 182 31.26 8.66 0.94
C ALA A 182 31.66 9.53 -0.28
N LYS A 183 31.21 9.15 -1.48
CA LYS A 183 31.25 9.97 -2.69
C LYS A 183 29.83 9.98 -3.29
N PRO A 184 28.94 10.90 -2.86
CA PRO A 184 27.56 10.93 -3.32
C PRO A 184 27.47 11.49 -4.74
N ASP A 185 26.66 10.84 -5.59
CA ASP A 185 26.24 11.43 -6.87
C ASP A 185 25.46 12.73 -6.56
N PRO A 186 25.80 13.88 -7.16
CA PRO A 186 25.16 15.17 -6.87
C PRO A 186 23.63 15.16 -6.98
N ARG A 187 23.06 14.23 -7.76
CA ARG A 187 21.62 14.09 -7.94
C ARG A 187 20.89 13.63 -6.69
N LEU A 188 21.57 13.01 -5.72
CA LEU A 188 21.00 12.70 -4.39
C LEU A 188 20.50 13.96 -3.69
N ALA A 189 21.16 15.12 -3.86
CA ALA A 189 20.72 16.39 -3.30
C ALA A 189 19.42 16.93 -3.95
N ARG A 190 19.06 16.47 -5.16
CA ARG A 190 17.82 16.87 -5.85
C ARG A 190 16.60 16.06 -5.42
N ILE A 191 16.78 14.82 -4.92
CA ILE A 191 15.68 13.92 -4.55
C ILE A 191 14.82 14.51 -3.42
N THR A 192 13.51 14.58 -3.66
CA THR A 192 12.49 15.03 -2.70
C THR A 192 11.77 13.85 -2.04
N ILE A 193 11.04 14.11 -0.97
CA ILE A 193 10.09 13.15 -0.37
C ILE A 193 9.03 12.72 -1.40
N GLY A 194 8.55 13.65 -2.22
CA GLY A 194 7.64 13.41 -3.34
C GLY A 194 8.22 12.43 -4.36
N HIS A 195 9.49 12.58 -4.75
CA HIS A 195 10.16 11.65 -5.66
C HIS A 195 10.28 10.22 -5.10
N LEU A 196 10.40 10.06 -3.77
CA LEU A 196 10.37 8.74 -3.13
C LEU A 196 8.95 8.15 -3.14
N LEU A 197 7.94 8.96 -2.84
CA LEU A 197 6.52 8.58 -2.79
C LEU A 197 5.97 8.18 -4.17
N SER A 198 6.35 8.89 -5.23
CA SER A 198 5.91 8.65 -6.62
C SER A 198 6.80 7.68 -7.41
N MET A 199 7.85 7.12 -6.78
CA MET A 199 8.84 6.23 -7.42
C MET A 199 9.68 6.90 -8.52
N GLN A 200 9.83 8.22 -8.49
CA GLN A 200 10.60 9.03 -9.45
C GLN A 200 11.98 9.43 -8.89
N ALA A 201 12.61 8.55 -8.11
CA ALA A 201 13.87 8.83 -7.42
C ALA A 201 15.11 8.85 -8.34
N GLY A 202 15.00 8.44 -9.62
CA GLY A 202 16.11 8.29 -10.57
C GLY A 202 17.04 7.10 -10.31
N LEU A 203 17.20 6.72 -9.04
CA LEU A 203 17.95 5.55 -8.57
C LEU A 203 17.43 4.23 -9.19
N GLN A 204 18.34 3.31 -9.48
CA GLN A 204 18.02 1.96 -9.95
C GLN A 204 17.10 1.23 -8.93
N ARG A 205 16.17 0.42 -9.44
CA ARG A 205 15.12 -0.22 -8.62
C ARG A 205 15.66 -1.35 -7.76
N THR A 206 15.52 -1.28 -6.43
CA THR A 206 15.79 -2.41 -5.50
C THR A 206 14.62 -3.40 -5.43
N SER A 207 13.94 -3.62 -6.57
CA SER A 207 12.74 -4.45 -6.72
C SER A 207 12.93 -5.55 -7.77
N GLY A 208 12.15 -6.63 -7.68
CA GLY A 208 12.25 -7.75 -8.61
C GLY A 208 13.58 -8.49 -8.45
N VAL A 209 14.31 -8.74 -9.54
CA VAL A 209 15.62 -9.42 -9.54
C VAL A 209 16.65 -8.77 -8.61
N ASN A 210 16.49 -7.47 -8.34
CA ASN A 210 17.37 -6.66 -7.52
C ASN A 210 17.06 -6.72 -6.02
N TYR A 211 15.88 -7.21 -5.62
CA TYR A 211 15.42 -7.18 -4.24
C TYR A 211 16.34 -7.97 -3.31
N GLY A 212 16.69 -9.20 -3.69
CA GLY A 212 17.57 -10.08 -2.91
C GLY A 212 18.94 -9.44 -2.64
N ARG A 213 19.60 -8.93 -3.69
CA ARG A 213 20.90 -8.24 -3.57
C ARG A 213 20.85 -7.04 -2.61
N TRP A 214 19.72 -6.35 -2.54
CA TRP A 214 19.54 -5.22 -1.63
C TRP A 214 19.29 -5.68 -0.18
N VAL A 215 18.36 -6.62 0.06
CA VAL A 215 18.06 -7.07 1.44
C VAL A 215 19.15 -7.97 2.06
N SER A 216 20.03 -8.55 1.24
CA SER A 216 21.25 -9.23 1.72
C SER A 216 22.41 -8.25 2.03
N SER A 217 22.22 -6.94 1.92
CA SER A 217 23.25 -5.95 2.31
C SER A 217 23.24 -5.68 3.82
N GLY A 218 24.41 -5.32 4.37
CA GLY A 218 24.54 -5.00 5.81
C GLY A 218 23.89 -3.68 6.22
N ASN A 219 23.66 -2.75 5.28
CA ASN A 219 22.91 -1.51 5.53
C ASN A 219 22.01 -1.18 4.33
N TRP A 220 20.69 -1.27 4.53
CA TRP A 220 19.70 -1.18 3.46
C TRP A 220 19.44 0.26 3.02
N VAL A 221 19.47 1.22 3.96
CA VAL A 221 19.31 2.66 3.70
C VAL A 221 20.47 3.17 2.85
N ARG A 222 21.70 2.94 3.30
CA ARG A 222 22.94 3.31 2.62
C ARG A 222 23.09 2.61 1.27
N THR A 223 22.76 1.32 1.20
CA THR A 223 22.80 0.58 -0.07
C THR A 223 21.78 1.15 -1.06
N ALA A 224 20.56 1.49 -0.64
CA ALA A 224 19.59 2.12 -1.54
C ALA A 224 20.04 3.52 -2.02
N LEU A 225 20.70 4.32 -1.17
CA LEU A 225 21.28 5.62 -1.55
C LEU A 225 22.54 5.49 -2.43
N ALA A 226 23.27 4.38 -2.35
CA ALA A 226 24.48 4.11 -3.12
C ALA A 226 24.23 3.40 -4.46
N TRP A 227 22.97 3.18 -4.85
CA TRP A 227 22.64 2.57 -6.13
C TRP A 227 22.79 3.56 -7.30
N PRO A 228 23.17 3.09 -8.50
CA PRO A 228 23.38 3.98 -9.64
C PRO A 228 22.05 4.62 -10.08
N PHE A 229 22.11 5.89 -10.48
CA PHE A 229 21.01 6.52 -11.19
C PHE A 229 20.88 5.91 -12.60
N VAL A 230 19.64 5.60 -13.00
CA VAL A 230 19.26 5.15 -14.35
C VAL A 230 18.23 6.05 -15.01
N ASP A 231 17.80 7.09 -14.30
CA ASP A 231 17.09 8.28 -14.77
C ASP A 231 17.41 9.43 -13.79
N ASP A 232 16.95 10.64 -14.07
CA ASP A 232 17.06 11.77 -13.15
C ASP A 232 15.90 11.82 -12.12
N PRO A 233 16.11 12.45 -10.94
CA PRO A 233 15.04 12.69 -9.98
C PRO A 233 13.90 13.52 -10.59
N GLY A 234 12.67 13.02 -10.50
CA GLY A 234 11.49 13.57 -11.16
C GLY A 234 11.17 12.93 -12.52
N GLY A 235 12.05 12.06 -13.04
CA GLY A 235 11.87 11.34 -14.31
C GLY A 235 10.83 10.22 -14.27
N GLN A 236 11.13 9.09 -14.94
CA GLN A 236 10.21 7.96 -15.11
C GLN A 236 9.88 7.23 -13.79
N MET A 237 8.77 6.48 -13.79
CA MET A 237 8.41 5.60 -12.68
C MET A 237 9.39 4.40 -12.55
N LEU A 238 10.29 4.48 -11.58
CA LEU A 238 11.25 3.43 -11.22
C LEU A 238 10.78 2.71 -9.95
N TYR A 239 9.72 1.89 -10.07
CA TYR A 239 9.09 1.21 -8.94
C TYR A 239 10.06 0.40 -8.06
N SER A 240 10.34 0.92 -6.86
CA SER A 240 11.42 0.50 -5.97
C SER A 240 10.94 0.41 -4.52
N THR A 241 11.12 -0.74 -3.86
CA THR A 241 10.85 -0.86 -2.41
C THR A 241 11.87 -0.06 -1.59
N GLY A 242 13.08 0.16 -2.11
CA GLY A 242 14.08 1.03 -1.50
C GLY A 242 13.55 2.44 -1.28
N SER A 243 12.86 3.04 -2.27
CA SER A 243 12.30 4.39 -2.14
C SER A 243 11.35 4.53 -0.96
N THR A 244 10.49 3.54 -0.71
CA THR A 244 9.57 3.55 0.44
C THR A 244 10.23 3.13 1.75
N HIS A 245 11.32 2.38 1.71
CA HIS A 245 12.13 2.10 2.90
C HIS A 245 12.97 3.31 3.33
N LEU A 246 13.49 4.12 2.39
CA LEU A 246 14.10 5.42 2.69
C LEU A 246 13.11 6.34 3.40
N LEU A 247 11.83 6.36 3.02
CA LEU A 247 10.77 7.07 3.75
C LEU A 247 10.57 6.52 5.18
N SER A 248 10.64 5.20 5.38
CA SER A 248 10.58 4.59 6.72
C SER A 248 11.77 5.00 7.61
N ALA A 249 12.97 5.08 7.03
CA ALA A 249 14.17 5.55 7.71
C ALA A 249 14.09 7.06 8.04
N ILE A 250 13.60 7.88 7.11
CA ILE A 250 13.32 9.31 7.33
C ILE A 250 12.32 9.48 8.48
N LEU A 251 11.15 8.82 8.42
CA LEU A 251 10.12 8.86 9.47
C LEU A 251 10.69 8.46 10.84
N THR A 252 11.48 7.38 10.90
CA THR A 252 12.11 6.95 12.15
C THR A 252 13.09 8.00 12.67
N ARG A 253 13.85 8.64 11.78
CA ARG A 253 14.90 9.60 12.14
C ARG A 253 14.37 10.98 12.55
N VAL A 254 13.32 11.51 11.91
CA VAL A 254 12.75 12.82 12.27
C VAL A 254 11.87 12.77 13.53
N SER A 255 11.34 11.60 13.88
CA SER A 255 10.50 11.40 15.06
C SER A 255 11.25 10.85 16.28
N GLY A 256 12.44 10.27 16.09
CA GLY A 256 13.15 9.51 17.12
C GLY A 256 12.48 8.19 17.52
N ARG A 257 11.47 7.72 16.77
CA ARG A 257 10.62 6.57 17.11
C ARG A 257 10.45 5.65 15.91
N SER A 258 10.40 4.33 16.13
CA SER A 258 10.29 3.38 15.02
C SER A 258 8.98 3.53 14.24
N THR A 259 9.00 3.28 12.93
CA THR A 259 7.82 3.42 12.04
C THR A 259 6.60 2.60 12.51
N LEU A 260 6.80 1.47 13.19
CA LEU A 260 5.71 0.69 13.81
C LEU A 260 5.07 1.41 15.02
N GLN A 261 5.85 2.12 15.83
CA GLN A 261 5.30 2.97 16.90
C GLN A 261 4.52 4.15 16.29
N LEU A 262 5.04 4.79 15.24
CA LEU A 262 4.30 5.86 14.54
C LEU A 262 2.96 5.36 13.99
N ALA A 263 2.95 4.17 13.37
CA ALA A 263 1.70 3.55 12.91
C ALA A 263 0.72 3.26 14.06
N ARG A 264 1.20 2.71 15.18
CA ARG A 264 0.36 2.38 16.34
C ARG A 264 -0.18 3.62 17.05
N ASP A 265 0.60 4.69 17.17
CA ASP A 265 0.15 5.94 17.78
C ASP A 265 -0.82 6.72 16.88
N TRP A 266 -0.47 6.89 15.60
CA TRP A 266 -1.17 7.83 14.73
C TRP A 266 -2.40 7.22 14.05
N LEU A 267 -2.37 5.90 13.80
CA LEU A 267 -3.50 5.15 13.23
C LEU A 267 -4.18 4.23 14.27
N GLY A 268 -3.65 4.07 15.48
CA GLY A 268 -4.31 3.30 16.55
C GLY A 268 -5.72 3.75 16.96
N PRO A 269 -6.16 5.01 16.76
CA PRO A 269 -7.56 5.39 16.97
C PRO A 269 -8.52 4.95 15.85
N LEU A 270 -8.03 4.24 14.83
CA LEU A 270 -8.84 3.62 13.78
C LEU A 270 -9.21 2.19 14.21
N GLU A 271 -10.52 1.94 14.33
CA GLU A 271 -11.06 0.62 14.64
C GLU A 271 -10.63 -0.44 13.60
N ASP A 272 -10.48 -1.70 14.03
CA ASP A 272 -9.90 -2.84 13.27
C ASP A 272 -8.46 -2.67 12.72
N PHE A 273 -7.85 -1.49 12.77
CA PHE A 273 -6.49 -1.27 12.26
C PHE A 273 -5.41 -1.91 13.15
N SER A 274 -4.67 -2.86 12.59
CA SER A 274 -3.62 -3.59 13.29
C SER A 274 -2.52 -4.10 12.34
N ILE A 275 -1.26 -3.82 12.69
CA ILE A 275 -0.09 -4.44 12.07
C ILE A 275 0.37 -5.58 12.98
N ALA A 276 0.11 -6.82 12.56
CA ALA A 276 0.34 -8.03 13.34
C ALA A 276 1.83 -8.41 13.39
N ALA A 277 2.54 -8.26 12.27
CA ALA A 277 3.99 -8.43 12.17
C ALA A 277 4.55 -7.48 11.11
N TRP A 278 5.81 -7.06 11.27
CA TRP A 278 6.52 -6.24 10.28
C TRP A 278 8.01 -6.51 10.39
N GLU A 279 8.64 -6.88 9.28
CA GLU A 279 10.09 -7.15 9.21
C GLU A 279 10.91 -5.86 9.35
N ARG A 280 12.15 -6.00 9.86
CA ARG A 280 13.12 -4.90 10.02
C ARG A 280 14.40 -5.21 9.25
N ASP A 281 15.08 -4.15 8.83
CA ASP A 281 16.44 -4.22 8.32
C ASP A 281 17.48 -4.48 9.46
N PRO A 282 18.77 -4.65 9.15
CA PRO A 282 19.83 -4.77 10.17
C PRO A 282 20.09 -3.49 10.97
N GLN A 283 19.43 -2.37 10.67
CA GLN A 283 19.49 -1.11 11.42
C GLN A 283 18.33 -1.00 12.44
N GLY A 284 17.35 -1.91 12.38
CA GLY A 284 16.13 -1.87 13.18
C GLY A 284 14.99 -1.06 12.54
N ILE A 285 15.17 -0.52 11.34
CA ILE A 285 14.14 0.20 10.59
C ILE A 285 13.16 -0.80 9.98
N TYR A 286 11.87 -0.62 10.25
CA TYR A 286 10.81 -1.43 9.65
C TYR A 286 10.77 -1.25 8.13
N ILE A 287 10.73 -2.35 7.36
CA ILE A 287 10.91 -2.29 5.90
C ILE A 287 9.74 -1.58 5.22
N GLY A 288 9.98 -0.38 4.71
CA GLY A 288 8.95 0.43 4.06
C GLY A 288 8.56 -0.13 2.71
N GLY A 289 7.35 -0.69 2.60
CA GLY A 289 6.79 -1.13 1.33
C GLY A 289 6.91 -2.63 1.02
N ASN A 290 7.23 -3.48 1.99
CA ASN A 290 7.08 -4.95 1.90
C ASN A 290 6.92 -5.56 3.30
N GLN A 291 6.76 -6.90 3.40
CA GLN A 291 6.91 -7.68 4.65
C GLN A 291 6.13 -7.14 5.86
N MET A 292 4.94 -6.58 5.62
CA MET A 292 3.99 -6.11 6.63
C MET A 292 2.80 -7.06 6.62
N ALA A 293 2.44 -7.59 7.79
CA ALA A 293 1.32 -8.51 7.95
C ALA A 293 0.13 -7.79 8.60
N MET A 294 -1.00 -7.79 7.89
CA MET A 294 -2.27 -7.20 8.33
C MET A 294 -3.41 -8.15 7.95
N SER A 295 -4.52 -8.11 8.67
CA SER A 295 -5.73 -8.85 8.31
C SER A 295 -6.50 -8.15 7.18
N THR A 296 -7.42 -8.87 6.53
CA THR A 296 -8.30 -8.28 5.51
C THR A 296 -9.20 -7.19 6.11
N ARG A 297 -9.67 -7.37 7.36
CA ARG A 297 -10.38 -6.31 8.11
C ARG A 297 -9.50 -5.09 8.37
N SER A 298 -8.25 -5.28 8.79
CA SER A 298 -7.34 -4.14 9.01
C SER A 298 -6.97 -3.39 7.73
N LEU A 299 -6.90 -4.08 6.59
CA LEU A 299 -6.78 -3.43 5.27
C LEU A 299 -8.04 -2.66 4.90
N LEU A 300 -9.23 -3.18 5.23
CA LEU A 300 -10.50 -2.50 5.00
C LEU A 300 -10.60 -1.23 5.82
N ALA A 301 -10.27 -1.28 7.12
CA ALA A 301 -10.23 -0.10 7.98
C ALA A 301 -9.33 1.02 7.41
N PHE A 302 -8.13 0.65 6.96
CA PHE A 302 -7.21 1.59 6.31
C PHE A 302 -7.77 2.15 4.97
N GLY A 303 -8.47 1.32 4.20
CA GLY A 303 -9.19 1.74 2.99
C GLY A 303 -10.34 2.71 3.27
N GLU A 304 -11.16 2.41 4.28
CA GLU A 304 -12.26 3.25 4.72
C GLU A 304 -11.79 4.59 5.27
N LEU A 305 -10.63 4.65 5.96
CA LEU A 305 -10.02 5.90 6.37
C LEU A 305 -9.74 6.82 5.16
N TYR A 306 -9.23 6.27 4.05
CA TYR A 306 -9.02 7.00 2.81
C TYR A 306 -10.33 7.38 2.11
N ARG A 307 -11.26 6.43 1.97
CA ARG A 307 -12.59 6.66 1.37
C ARG A 307 -13.41 7.71 2.14
N ASN A 308 -13.16 7.87 3.44
CA ASN A 308 -13.82 8.81 4.34
C ASN A 308 -13.01 10.09 4.58
N GLY A 309 -12.16 10.49 3.62
CA GLY A 309 -11.46 11.79 3.65
C GLY A 309 -10.47 11.95 4.81
N GLY A 310 -9.87 10.85 5.27
CA GLY A 310 -8.91 10.84 6.37
C GLY A 310 -9.54 10.78 7.78
N ARG A 311 -10.85 10.53 7.88
CA ARG A 311 -11.59 10.43 9.16
C ARG A 311 -12.04 9.00 9.49
N THR A 312 -12.02 8.64 10.77
CA THR A 312 -12.62 7.37 11.24
C THR A 312 -14.15 7.39 11.09
N ALA A 313 -14.81 6.24 11.26
CA ALA A 313 -16.28 6.17 11.29
C ALA A 313 -16.90 7.07 12.38
N ALA A 314 -16.21 7.27 13.50
CA ALA A 314 -16.57 8.22 14.56
C ALA A 314 -16.18 9.69 14.24
N GLY A 315 -15.83 10.02 13.00
CA GLY A 315 -15.54 11.38 12.53
C GLY A 315 -14.16 11.95 12.89
N LYS A 316 -13.38 11.24 13.73
CA LYS A 316 -12.06 11.69 14.19
C LYS A 316 -11.07 11.79 13.01
N PRO A 317 -10.48 12.96 12.73
CA PRO A 317 -9.46 13.09 11.69
C PRO A 317 -8.15 12.43 12.15
N LEU A 318 -7.56 11.61 11.28
CA LEU A 318 -6.24 11.01 11.46
C LEU A 318 -5.28 11.38 10.32
N ILE A 319 -5.81 11.52 9.10
CA ILE A 319 -5.12 12.05 7.92
C ILE A 319 -5.90 13.31 7.50
N SER A 320 -5.23 14.32 6.94
CA SER A 320 -5.90 15.51 6.42
C SER A 320 -6.50 15.22 5.02
N PRO A 321 -7.68 15.78 4.66
CA PRO A 321 -8.28 15.52 3.35
C PRO A 321 -7.41 16.05 2.20
N GLU A 322 -6.63 17.11 2.43
CA GLU A 322 -5.65 17.64 1.48
C GLU A 322 -4.56 16.60 1.17
N TRP A 323 -4.13 15.81 2.16
CA TRP A 323 -3.19 14.69 1.90
C TRP A 323 -3.84 13.55 1.11
N ILE A 324 -5.12 13.27 1.30
CA ILE A 324 -5.83 12.24 0.52
C ILE A 324 -5.77 12.61 -0.97
N GLU A 325 -6.26 13.80 -1.33
CA GLU A 325 -6.27 14.29 -2.72
C GLU A 325 -4.85 14.49 -3.29
N LEU A 326 -3.92 15.04 -2.50
CA LEU A 326 -2.53 15.20 -2.92
C LEU A 326 -1.86 13.85 -3.18
N SER A 327 -2.17 12.82 -2.38
CA SER A 327 -1.66 11.47 -2.58
C SER A 327 -2.28 10.75 -3.76
N TRP A 328 -3.48 11.19 -4.19
CA TRP A 328 -4.17 10.71 -5.37
C TRP A 328 -3.93 11.53 -6.63
N THR A 329 -3.15 12.61 -6.55
CA THR A 329 -2.70 13.38 -7.71
C THR A 329 -1.67 12.55 -8.48
N ILE A 330 -2.01 12.13 -9.71
CA ILE A 330 -1.12 11.36 -10.60
C ILE A 330 0.16 12.16 -10.89
N ARG A 331 1.33 11.56 -10.65
CA ARG A 331 2.65 12.14 -10.89
C ARG A 331 3.43 11.46 -12.02
N THR A 332 3.12 10.18 -12.28
CA THR A 332 3.81 9.36 -13.28
C THR A 332 2.94 8.16 -13.69
N HIS A 333 3.42 7.31 -14.61
CA HIS A 333 2.70 6.14 -15.10
C HIS A 333 3.51 4.85 -14.98
N SER A 334 2.82 3.77 -14.60
CA SER A 334 3.40 2.44 -14.39
C SER A 334 3.67 1.74 -15.72
N ARG A 335 4.96 1.57 -16.05
CA ARG A 335 5.42 0.78 -17.21
C ARG A 335 5.02 -0.72 -17.18
N PHE A 336 4.36 -1.18 -16.11
CA PHE A 336 3.85 -2.56 -15.97
C PHE A 336 2.32 -2.69 -16.10
N THR A 337 1.60 -1.57 -16.23
CA THR A 337 0.13 -1.54 -16.32
C THR A 337 -0.44 -0.47 -17.26
N GLY A 338 0.25 0.64 -17.48
CA GLY A 338 -0.30 1.87 -18.09
C GLY A 338 -0.94 2.81 -17.06
N ASP A 339 -1.50 2.24 -15.98
CA ASP A 339 -2.12 2.98 -14.87
C ASP A 339 -1.24 4.09 -14.31
N GLY A 340 -1.87 5.20 -13.92
CA GLY A 340 -1.19 6.33 -13.27
C GLY A 340 -0.71 5.96 -11.86
N TYR A 341 0.21 6.74 -11.32
CA TYR A 341 0.75 6.57 -9.97
C TYR A 341 0.88 7.93 -9.27
N GLY A 342 0.28 8.04 -8.08
CA GLY A 342 0.39 9.18 -7.17
C GLY A 342 1.43 8.91 -6.07
N TYR A 343 1.13 9.32 -4.84
CA TYR A 343 2.00 9.04 -3.68
C TYR A 343 1.56 7.75 -2.99
N GLY A 344 2.15 6.63 -3.40
CA GLY A 344 1.84 5.28 -2.89
C GLY A 344 0.72 4.56 -3.65
N TRP A 345 -0.17 5.28 -4.33
CA TRP A 345 -1.39 4.78 -4.98
C TRP A 345 -1.27 4.64 -6.50
N PHE A 346 -1.88 3.60 -7.05
CA PHE A 346 -2.13 3.43 -8.49
C PHE A 346 -3.52 3.96 -8.88
N HIS A 347 -3.67 4.36 -10.14
CA HIS A 347 -4.83 5.08 -10.65
C HIS A 347 -5.31 4.50 -11.98
N ARG A 348 -6.57 4.05 -12.02
CA ARG A 348 -7.22 3.60 -13.25
C ARG A 348 -8.70 3.99 -13.28
N ARG A 349 -9.38 3.63 -14.37
CA ARG A 349 -10.84 3.76 -14.51
C ARG A 349 -11.52 2.40 -14.60
N VAL A 350 -12.79 2.38 -14.20
CA VAL A 350 -13.76 1.30 -14.41
C VAL A 350 -15.07 1.98 -14.80
N GLY A 351 -15.46 1.86 -16.07
CA GLY A 351 -16.55 2.68 -16.63
C GLY A 351 -16.26 4.18 -16.44
N GLU A 352 -17.22 4.90 -15.85
CA GLU A 352 -17.08 6.32 -15.56
C GLU A 352 -16.29 6.62 -14.27
N HIS A 353 -16.11 5.61 -13.40
CA HIS A 353 -15.56 5.79 -12.06
C HIS A 353 -14.02 5.81 -12.06
N ALA A 354 -13.45 6.74 -11.31
CA ALA A 354 -12.05 6.70 -10.92
C ALA A 354 -11.83 5.63 -9.83
N VAL A 355 -10.75 4.86 -9.96
CA VAL A 355 -10.36 3.82 -9.01
C VAL A 355 -8.94 4.10 -8.53
N HIS A 356 -8.81 4.37 -7.24
CA HIS A 356 -7.54 4.48 -6.53
C HIS A 356 -7.23 3.13 -5.91
N TYR A 357 -6.02 2.60 -6.10
CA TYR A 357 -5.72 1.27 -5.56
C TYR A 357 -4.27 1.06 -5.13
N ALA A 358 -4.10 0.22 -4.11
CA ALA A 358 -2.81 -0.24 -3.63
C ALA A 358 -2.68 -1.74 -3.96
N TYR A 359 -1.55 -2.14 -4.55
CA TYR A 359 -1.32 -3.49 -5.07
C TYR A 359 -0.04 -4.11 -4.49
N GLY A 360 -0.19 -5.32 -3.96
CA GLY A 360 0.86 -6.18 -3.41
C GLY A 360 1.07 -7.46 -4.24
N TYR A 361 2.33 -7.90 -4.33
CA TYR A 361 2.70 -9.20 -4.89
C TYR A 361 1.89 -10.33 -4.22
N GLY A 362 1.57 -11.39 -4.97
CA GLY A 362 0.55 -12.37 -4.58
C GLY A 362 -0.87 -12.02 -5.07
N GLY A 363 -1.17 -10.75 -5.31
CA GLY A 363 -2.52 -10.28 -5.63
C GLY A 363 -3.24 -9.68 -4.41
N GLN A 364 -2.49 -9.01 -3.54
CA GLN A 364 -3.09 -8.23 -2.44
C GLN A 364 -3.60 -6.93 -3.04
N MET A 365 -4.88 -6.61 -2.87
CA MET A 365 -5.52 -5.43 -3.43
C MET A 365 -6.30 -4.69 -2.34
N LEU A 366 -6.15 -3.37 -2.32
CA LEU A 366 -7.10 -2.45 -1.72
C LEU A 366 -7.53 -1.47 -2.81
N TYR A 367 -8.80 -1.49 -3.19
CA TYR A 367 -9.43 -0.59 -4.15
C TYR A 367 -10.37 0.37 -3.43
N ILE A 368 -10.40 1.63 -3.88
CA ILE A 368 -11.31 2.68 -3.43
C ILE A 368 -11.92 3.35 -4.66
N VAL A 369 -13.24 3.48 -4.69
CA VAL A 369 -14.03 4.06 -5.78
C VAL A 369 -14.89 5.19 -5.21
N PRO A 370 -14.35 6.43 -5.13
CA PRO A 370 -14.97 7.50 -4.34
C PRO A 370 -16.38 7.88 -4.79
N SER A 371 -16.64 7.93 -6.11
CA SER A 371 -17.96 8.29 -6.66
C SER A 371 -19.05 7.24 -6.43
N LEU A 372 -18.70 6.06 -5.90
CA LEU A 372 -19.65 5.04 -5.43
C LEU A 372 -19.60 4.85 -3.90
N ALA A 373 -18.79 5.63 -3.17
CA ALA A 373 -18.50 5.40 -1.76
C ALA A 373 -18.15 3.91 -1.45
N LEU A 374 -17.39 3.28 -2.33
CA LEU A 374 -17.11 1.84 -2.35
C LEU A 374 -15.63 1.55 -2.05
N SER A 375 -15.38 0.62 -1.13
CA SER A 375 -14.06 0.03 -0.88
C SER A 375 -14.12 -1.48 -1.13
N VAL A 376 -13.09 -2.03 -1.78
CA VAL A 376 -12.97 -3.48 -2.02
C VAL A 376 -11.56 -3.94 -1.65
N VAL A 377 -11.48 -4.90 -0.72
CA VAL A 377 -10.22 -5.54 -0.32
C VAL A 377 -10.21 -6.96 -0.82
N MET A 378 -9.11 -7.39 -1.43
CA MET A 378 -8.87 -8.78 -1.81
C MET A 378 -7.49 -9.17 -1.26
N THR A 379 -7.40 -10.30 -0.56
CA THR A 379 -6.11 -10.87 -0.16
C THR A 379 -5.93 -12.26 -0.72
N SER A 380 -4.69 -12.58 -1.05
CA SER A 380 -4.33 -13.68 -1.95
C SER A 380 -3.07 -14.38 -1.47
N ASP A 381 -2.67 -15.49 -2.11
CA ASP A 381 -1.43 -16.16 -1.74
C ASP A 381 -0.20 -15.29 -1.99
N ASP A 382 0.55 -15.00 -0.94
CA ASP A 382 1.60 -13.98 -0.94
C ASP A 382 2.89 -14.42 -1.67
N LYS A 383 2.92 -15.67 -2.15
CA LYS A 383 4.02 -16.26 -2.94
C LYS A 383 3.69 -16.28 -4.44
N HIS A 384 2.42 -16.15 -4.82
CA HIS A 384 1.95 -16.28 -6.21
C HIS A 384 2.39 -15.11 -7.12
N PRO A 385 2.94 -15.35 -8.33
CA PRO A 385 3.41 -14.31 -9.24
C PRO A 385 2.26 -13.61 -10.02
N ALA A 386 1.33 -13.00 -9.29
CA ALA A 386 0.07 -12.43 -9.80
C ALA A 386 0.19 -11.52 -11.04
N GLY A 387 1.25 -10.70 -11.10
CA GLY A 387 1.52 -9.79 -12.21
C GLY A 387 2.09 -10.46 -13.47
N ARG A 388 2.48 -11.73 -13.40
CA ARG A 388 2.97 -12.53 -14.54
C ARG A 388 1.98 -13.61 -14.99
N SER A 389 1.18 -14.16 -14.08
CA SER A 389 0.21 -15.24 -14.40
C SER A 389 -1.14 -14.73 -14.95
N GLY A 390 -1.25 -13.44 -15.31
CA GLY A 390 -2.53 -12.80 -15.67
C GLY A 390 -3.51 -12.60 -14.49
N TYR A 391 -3.23 -13.14 -13.31
CA TYR A 391 -4.15 -13.15 -12.16
C TYR A 391 -4.47 -11.75 -11.62
N ARG A 392 -3.51 -10.81 -11.66
CA ARG A 392 -3.78 -9.38 -11.42
C ARG A 392 -4.95 -8.86 -12.27
N ASN A 393 -5.04 -9.26 -13.54
CA ASN A 393 -6.10 -8.83 -14.44
C ASN A 393 -7.42 -9.58 -14.19
N GLN A 394 -7.40 -10.79 -13.60
CA GLN A 394 -8.61 -11.46 -13.09
C GLN A 394 -9.17 -10.72 -11.86
N LEU A 395 -8.30 -10.28 -10.93
CA LEU A 395 -8.72 -9.46 -9.78
C LEU A 395 -9.27 -8.08 -10.18
N HIS A 396 -8.78 -7.51 -11.29
CA HIS A 396 -9.36 -6.30 -11.87
C HIS A 396 -10.75 -6.55 -12.48
N ARG A 397 -10.96 -7.66 -13.21
CA ARG A 397 -12.30 -8.04 -13.70
C ARG A 397 -13.29 -8.32 -12.58
N LEU A 398 -12.83 -8.95 -11.49
CA LEU A 398 -13.65 -9.17 -10.30
C LEU A 398 -14.09 -7.83 -9.66
N LEU A 399 -13.23 -6.81 -9.65
CA LEU A 399 -13.63 -5.45 -9.26
C LEU A 399 -14.64 -4.86 -10.26
N GLU A 400 -14.42 -5.02 -11.57
CA GLU A 400 -15.31 -4.51 -12.62
C GLU A 400 -16.73 -5.10 -12.50
N GLU A 401 -16.87 -6.39 -12.17
CA GLU A 401 -18.15 -7.03 -11.83
C GLU A 401 -18.79 -6.43 -10.57
N ILE A 402 -18.02 -6.23 -9.50
CA ILE A 402 -18.51 -5.65 -8.23
C ILE A 402 -18.97 -4.20 -8.42
N VAL A 403 -18.20 -3.39 -9.15
CA VAL A 403 -18.52 -1.99 -9.47
C VAL A 403 -19.83 -1.91 -10.25
N GLY A 404 -20.05 -2.77 -11.25
CA GLY A 404 -21.32 -2.80 -12.00
C GLY A 404 -22.55 -3.10 -11.14
N VAL A 405 -22.42 -3.98 -10.13
CA VAL A 405 -23.51 -4.29 -9.19
C VAL A 405 -23.78 -3.13 -8.21
N VAL A 406 -22.72 -2.46 -7.73
CA VAL A 406 -22.85 -1.33 -6.79
C VAL A 406 -23.34 -0.06 -7.48
N ASP A 407 -22.88 0.23 -8.70
CA ASP A 407 -23.37 1.38 -9.48
C ASP A 407 -24.85 1.22 -9.85
N ALA A 408 -25.27 0.04 -10.34
CA ALA A 408 -26.68 -0.22 -10.63
C ALA A 408 -27.58 -0.03 -9.39
N TYR A 409 -27.13 -0.45 -8.20
CA TYR A 409 -27.82 -0.20 -6.93
C TYR A 409 -27.83 1.29 -6.55
N SER A 410 -26.73 2.02 -6.77
CA SER A 410 -26.61 3.46 -6.51
C SER A 410 -27.49 4.29 -7.45
N ALA A 411 -27.55 3.95 -8.73
CA ALA A 411 -28.43 4.59 -9.72
C ALA A 411 -29.91 4.35 -9.41
N TYR A 412 -30.29 3.11 -9.06
CA TYR A 412 -31.65 2.78 -8.63
C TYR A 412 -32.05 3.50 -7.33
N SER A 413 -31.21 3.43 -6.29
CA SER A 413 -31.53 4.01 -4.97
C SER A 413 -31.54 5.55 -4.97
N SER A 414 -30.81 6.20 -5.88
CA SER A 414 -30.90 7.65 -6.14
C SER A 414 -32.04 8.06 -7.09
N GLY A 415 -32.89 7.12 -7.52
CA GLY A 415 -34.06 7.41 -8.38
C GLY A 415 -33.72 7.70 -9.84
N ARG A 416 -32.44 7.59 -10.25
CA ARG A 416 -31.98 7.81 -11.63
C ARG A 416 -32.37 6.67 -12.59
N VAL A 417 -32.88 5.55 -12.08
CA VAL A 417 -33.38 4.40 -12.87
C VAL A 417 -34.68 3.88 -12.27
N GLY A 418 -35.71 3.72 -13.11
CA GLY A 418 -37.03 3.21 -12.71
C GLY A 418 -37.06 1.71 -12.38
N GLN A 419 -38.05 1.30 -11.58
CA GLN A 419 -38.13 -0.05 -10.98
C GLN A 419 -38.10 -1.23 -11.97
N ALA A 420 -38.50 -1.03 -13.23
CA ALA A 420 -38.56 -2.09 -14.24
C ALA A 420 -37.17 -2.66 -14.63
N VAL A 421 -36.13 -1.82 -14.66
CA VAL A 421 -34.83 -2.18 -15.27
C VAL A 421 -34.05 -3.20 -14.44
N MET A 422 -34.21 -3.17 -13.12
CA MET A 422 -33.42 -3.97 -12.16
C MET A 422 -33.69 -5.48 -12.24
N ARG A 423 -34.83 -5.91 -12.82
CA ARG A 423 -35.09 -7.34 -13.07
C ARG A 423 -34.27 -7.88 -14.26
N THR A 424 -34.08 -7.06 -15.29
CA THR A 424 -33.46 -7.49 -16.56
C THR A 424 -31.94 -7.57 -16.46
N THR A 425 -31.30 -6.64 -15.74
CA THR A 425 -29.84 -6.60 -15.60
C THR A 425 -29.29 -7.75 -14.76
N CYS A 426 -29.96 -8.12 -13.65
CA CYS A 426 -29.55 -9.28 -12.84
C CYS A 426 -29.67 -10.63 -13.56
N SER A 427 -30.48 -10.72 -14.62
CA SER A 427 -30.69 -11.97 -15.39
C SER A 427 -29.82 -12.10 -16.63
N SER A 428 -29.03 -11.07 -17.01
CA SER A 428 -28.36 -11.00 -18.31
C SER A 428 -26.84 -10.78 -18.23
N ALA A 429 -26.24 -10.98 -17.06
CA ALA A 429 -24.80 -10.86 -16.81
C ALA A 429 -23.96 -12.02 -17.39
N ALA A 430 -24.21 -12.39 -18.65
CA ALA A 430 -23.27 -13.16 -19.47
C ALA A 430 -22.32 -12.18 -20.20
N PRO A 431 -21.02 -12.50 -20.34
CA PRO A 431 -20.06 -11.56 -20.92
C PRO A 431 -20.31 -11.36 -22.42
N ARG A 432 -20.89 -10.22 -22.80
CA ARG A 432 -20.80 -9.72 -24.19
C ARG A 432 -19.32 -9.47 -24.49
N ALA A 433 -18.79 -10.18 -25.49
CA ALA A 433 -17.42 -9.99 -25.95
C ALA A 433 -17.28 -8.58 -26.56
N TRP A 434 -16.55 -7.70 -25.88
CA TRP A 434 -16.17 -6.41 -26.44
C TRP A 434 -15.10 -6.63 -27.51
N SER A 435 -15.45 -6.35 -28.77
CA SER A 435 -14.54 -6.52 -29.90
C SER A 435 -13.33 -5.58 -29.77
N ALA A 436 -12.13 -6.15 -29.80
CA ALA A 436 -10.88 -5.39 -29.76
C ALA A 436 -10.56 -4.86 -31.16
N ALA A 437 -10.97 -3.62 -31.45
CA ALA A 437 -10.58 -2.92 -32.68
C ALA A 437 -9.08 -2.55 -32.65
N PRO A 438 -8.24 -3.06 -33.57
CA PRO A 438 -6.81 -2.77 -33.55
C PRO A 438 -6.50 -1.46 -34.28
N ILE A 439 -6.10 -0.42 -33.53
CA ILE A 439 -5.54 0.81 -34.12
C ILE A 439 -4.03 0.84 -33.86
N TYR A 440 -3.28 0.16 -34.72
CA TYR A 440 -1.85 0.38 -34.92
C TYR A 440 -1.60 0.72 -36.40
N ARG A 441 -1.67 2.02 -36.74
CA ARG A 441 -1.02 2.51 -37.96
C ARG A 441 0.46 2.71 -37.64
N ALA A 442 1.32 1.89 -38.23
CA ALA A 442 2.75 2.15 -38.24
C ALA A 442 3.05 3.38 -39.11
N PHE A 443 3.87 4.29 -38.61
CA PHE A 443 4.55 5.29 -39.43
C PHE A 443 5.99 4.81 -39.68
N PRO A 444 6.52 4.94 -40.91
CA PRO A 444 7.95 4.69 -41.17
C PRO A 444 8.79 5.82 -40.57
N ILE A 445 10.00 5.47 -40.11
CA ILE A 445 11.02 6.40 -39.67
C ILE A 445 12.12 6.43 -40.75
N PRO A 446 12.51 7.62 -41.27
CA PRO A 446 13.80 7.84 -41.92
C PRO A 446 14.92 8.00 -40.88
#